data_AF-C7P320-F1
#
_entry.id   AF-C7P320-F1
#
_cell.length_a   1.000
_cell.length_b   1.000
_cell.length_c   1.000
_cell.angle_alpha   90.00
_cell.angle_beta   90.00
_cell.angle_gamma   90.00
#
_symmetry.space_group_name_H-M   'P 1'
#
loop_
_entity.id
_entity.type
_entity.pdbx_description
1 polymer ?
#
loop_
_entity_poly.entity_id
_entity_poly.type
_entity_poly.pdbx_seq_one_letter_code
_entity_poly.pdbx_strand_id
1 'polypeptide(L)'
;MAAGLSDRVREIAEARGLPESEVFERALERGLEDLWEDLALAQYFDGELNREETIERVGRTRVERAEREREVVEEDVDWGLNA
;
A
#
# COMPACT_ATOMS: atom_id res chain seq x y z
N MET A 1 -3.91 -24.30 -4.64
CA MET A 1 -3.53 -23.10 -3.86
C MET A 1 -4.67 -22.07 -3.75
N ALA A 2 -5.95 -22.50 -3.76
CA ALA A 2 -7.11 -21.61 -3.59
C ALA A 2 -7.93 -21.89 -2.31
N ALA A 3 -7.77 -23.06 -1.70
CA ALA A 3 -8.49 -23.45 -0.49
C ALA A 3 -8.28 -22.44 0.66
N GLY A 4 -7.05 -21.96 0.86
CA GLY A 4 -6.75 -21.01 1.94
C GLY A 4 -7.37 -19.62 1.80
N LEU A 5 -7.65 -19.14 0.58
CA LEU A 5 -8.25 -17.81 0.41
C LEU A 5 -9.75 -17.86 0.72
N SER A 6 -10.46 -18.86 0.17
CA SER A 6 -11.88 -19.07 0.47
C SER A 6 -12.11 -19.36 1.95
N ASP A 7 -11.22 -20.13 2.59
CA ASP A 7 -11.35 -20.43 4.03
C ASP A 7 -11.18 -19.18 4.90
N ARG A 8 -10.22 -18.30 4.56
CA ARG A 8 -10.05 -17.01 5.27
C ARG A 8 -11.24 -16.08 5.07
N VAL A 9 -11.79 -16.00 3.87
CA VAL A 9 -12.99 -15.18 3.61
C VAL A 9 -14.16 -15.70 4.42
N ARG A 10 -14.39 -17.02 4.44
CA ARG A 10 -15.44 -17.64 5.25
C ARG A 10 -15.26 -17.32 6.74
N GLU A 11 -14.05 -17.49 7.28
CA GLU A 11 -13.76 -17.21 8.69
C GLU A 11 -14.01 -15.75 9.05
N ILE A 12 -13.63 -14.80 8.18
CA ILE A 12 -13.91 -13.36 8.38
C ILE A 12 -15.41 -13.08 8.29
N ALA A 13 -16.11 -13.67 7.31
CA ALA A 13 -17.54 -13.51 7.10
C ALA A 13 -18.33 -13.98 8.34
N GLU A 14 -18.01 -15.17 8.85
CA GLU A 14 -18.61 -15.73 10.06
C GLU A 14 -18.32 -14.87 11.29
N ALA A 15 -17.06 -14.48 11.51
CA ALA A 15 -16.66 -13.67 12.66
C ALA A 15 -17.29 -12.26 12.68
N ARG A 16 -17.61 -11.71 11.50
CA ARG A 16 -18.17 -10.36 11.35
C ARG A 16 -19.67 -10.34 11.09
N GLY A 17 -20.30 -11.49 10.86
CA GLY A 17 -21.71 -11.60 10.47
C GLY A 17 -21.99 -10.96 9.10
N LEU A 18 -21.04 -11.03 8.18
CA LEU A 18 -21.14 -10.44 6.83
C LEU A 18 -21.26 -11.55 5.79
N PRO A 19 -21.88 -11.30 4.62
CA PRO A 19 -21.80 -12.23 3.51
C PRO A 19 -20.36 -12.31 2.96
N GLU A 20 -19.93 -13.51 2.54
CA GLU A 20 -18.59 -13.72 1.94
C GLU A 20 -18.33 -12.77 0.76
N SER A 21 -19.36 -12.44 -0.04
CA SER A 21 -19.26 -11.50 -1.17
C SER A 21 -18.82 -10.10 -0.74
N GLU A 22 -19.31 -9.62 0.40
CA GLU A 22 -18.94 -8.30 0.93
C GLU A 22 -17.51 -8.32 1.51
N VAL A 23 -17.09 -9.45 2.09
CA VAL A 23 -15.69 -9.63 2.50
C VAL A 23 -14.76 -9.60 1.28
N PHE A 24 -15.14 -10.28 0.19
CA PHE A 24 -14.38 -10.27 -1.06
C PHE A 24 -14.31 -8.87 -1.69
N GLU A 25 -15.43 -8.16 -1.79
CA GLU A 25 -15.50 -6.80 -2.32
C GLU A 25 -14.57 -5.87 -1.56
N ARG A 26 -14.68 -5.83 -0.22
CA ARG A 26 -13.83 -5.01 0.63
C ARG A 26 -12.35 -5.38 0.56
N ALA A 27 -12.04 -6.66 0.36
CA ALA A 27 -10.66 -7.11 0.20
C ALA A 27 -10.09 -6.67 -1.15
N LEU A 28 -10.89 -6.74 -2.21
CA LEU A 28 -10.52 -6.29 -3.54
C LEU A 28 -10.33 -4.77 -3.58
N GLU A 29 -11.26 -4.00 -3.02
CA GLU A 29 -11.16 -2.55 -2.93
C GLU A 29 -9.89 -2.11 -2.22
N ARG A 30 -9.61 -2.66 -1.03
CA ARG A 30 -8.37 -2.36 -0.30
C ARG A 30 -7.14 -2.79 -1.07
N GLY A 31 -7.14 -3.99 -1.64
CA GLY A 31 -6.00 -4.47 -2.41
C GLY A 31 -5.71 -3.60 -3.64
N LEU A 32 -6.76 -3.10 -4.31
CA LEU A 32 -6.58 -2.16 -5.43
C LEU A 32 -6.09 -0.79 -4.98
N GLU A 33 -6.57 -0.29 -3.83
CA GLU A 33 -6.08 0.96 -3.26
C GLU A 33 -4.59 0.86 -2.88
N ASP A 34 -4.19 -0.23 -2.22
CA ASP A 34 -2.80 -0.50 -1.85
C ASP A 34 -1.90 -0.59 -3.10
N LEU A 35 -2.31 -1.35 -4.12
CA LEU A 35 -1.56 -1.48 -5.38
C LEU A 35 -1.46 -0.16 -6.14
N TRP A 36 -2.49 0.67 -6.09
CA TRP A 36 -2.49 1.99 -6.72
C TRP A 36 -1.54 2.96 -6.01
N GLU A 37 -1.54 2.92 -4.68
CA GLU A 37 -0.61 3.69 -3.85
C GLU A 37 0.85 3.34 -4.17
N ASP A 38 1.18 2.05 -4.17
CA ASP A 38 2.52 1.55 -4.49
C ASP A 38 3.00 2.03 -5.87
N LEU A 39 2.14 1.94 -6.88
CA LEU A 39 2.46 2.38 -8.23
C LEU A 39 2.73 3.89 -8.29
N ALA A 40 1.88 4.71 -7.68
CA ALA A 40 2.03 6.16 -7.72
C ALA A 40 3.29 6.63 -6.98
N LEU A 41 3.60 6.02 -5.84
CA LEU A 41 4.82 6.33 -5.08
C LEU A 41 6.09 5.86 -5.81
N ALA A 42 6.06 4.70 -6.48
CA ALA A 42 7.18 4.27 -7.32
C ALA A 42 7.45 5.29 -8.44
N GLN A 43 6.41 5.67 -9.19
CA GLN A 43 6.52 6.70 -10.24
C GLN A 43 7.04 8.03 -9.71
N TYR A 44 6.64 8.42 -8.50
CA TYR A 44 7.15 9.62 -7.84
C TYR A 44 8.65 9.54 -7.57
N PHE A 45 9.12 8.44 -6.96
CA PHE A 45 10.54 8.29 -6.63
C PHE A 45 11.43 8.04 -7.84
N ASP A 46 10.88 7.46 -8.91
CA ASP A 46 11.53 7.33 -10.21
C ASP A 46 11.56 8.66 -11.00
N GLY A 47 10.89 9.71 -10.50
CA GLY A 47 10.84 11.04 -11.12
C GLY A 47 9.89 11.15 -12.30
N GLU A 48 9.03 10.15 -12.51
CA GLU A 48 7.99 10.13 -13.55
C GLU A 48 6.77 10.98 -13.18
N LEU A 49 6.51 11.16 -11.88
CA LEU A 49 5.49 12.06 -11.35
C LEU A 49 6.13 13.15 -10.49
N ASN A 50 5.60 14.35 -10.57
CA ASN A 50 5.95 15.39 -9.60
C ASN A 50 5.17 15.22 -8.29
N ARG A 51 5.61 15.95 -7.25
CA ARG A 51 5.07 15.82 -5.90
C ARG A 51 3.58 16.19 -5.84
N GLU A 52 3.18 17.27 -6.48
CA GLU A 52 1.79 17.73 -6.52
C GLU A 52 0.88 16.69 -7.21
N GLU A 53 1.32 16.12 -8.34
CA GLU A 53 0.58 15.06 -9.06
C GLU A 53 0.40 13.81 -8.20
N THR A 54 1.43 13.42 -7.45
CA THR A 54 1.36 12.27 -6.55
C THR A 54 0.42 12.56 -5.37
N ILE A 55 0.46 13.77 -4.81
CA ILE A 55 -0.46 14.21 -3.75
C ILE A 55 -1.91 14.16 -4.23
N GLU A 56 -2.19 14.56 -5.47
CA GLU A 56 -3.54 14.45 -6.05
C GLU A 56 -4.00 12.99 -6.18
N ARG A 57 -3.10 12.06 -6.49
CA ARG A 57 -3.44 10.65 -6.70
C ARG A 57 -3.64 9.86 -5.42
N VAL A 58 -2.77 10.04 -4.43
CA VAL A 58 -2.76 9.21 -3.20
C VAL A 58 -3.06 10.02 -1.94
N GLY A 59 -2.88 11.33 -1.97
CA GLY A 59 -3.08 12.21 -0.83
C GLY A 59 -1.79 12.58 -0.11
N ARG A 60 -1.78 13.79 0.45
CA ARG A 60 -0.59 14.41 1.07
C ARG A 60 0.05 13.57 2.17
N THR A 61 -0.75 13.02 3.07
CA THR A 61 -0.27 12.25 4.22
C THR A 61 0.56 11.03 3.79
N ARG A 62 0.14 10.35 2.72
CA ARG A 62 0.85 9.18 2.20
C ARG A 62 2.19 9.56 1.57
N VAL A 63 2.20 10.65 0.78
CA VAL A 63 3.43 11.18 0.19
C VAL A 63 4.43 11.59 1.27
N GLU A 64 4.00 12.39 2.26
CA GLU A 64 4.87 12.83 3.35
C GLU A 64 5.43 11.66 4.18
N ARG A 65 4.61 10.61 4.37
CA ARG A 65 5.06 9.40 5.04
C ARG A 65 6.14 8.68 4.22
N ALA A 66 5.90 8.47 2.93
CA ALA A 66 6.84 7.79 2.04
C ALA A 66 8.17 8.56 1.92
N GLU A 67 8.11 9.89 1.81
CA GLU A 67 9.29 10.77 1.79
C GLU A 67 10.15 10.56 3.05
N ARG A 68 9.51 10.51 4.23
CA ARG A 68 10.20 10.28 5.51
C ARG A 68 10.78 8.87 5.63
N GLU A 69 10.04 7.86 5.18
CA GLU A 69 10.53 6.47 5.18
C GLU A 69 11.76 6.33 4.28
N ARG A 70 11.78 7.01 3.12
CA ARG A 70 12.94 7.06 2.23
C ARG A 70 14.15 7.74 2.88
N GLU A 71 13.96 8.89 3.54
CA GLU A 71 15.04 9.60 4.23
C GLU A 71 15.75 8.71 5.27
N VAL A 72 14.98 7.98 6.09
CA VAL A 72 15.52 7.03 7.08
C VAL A 72 16.32 5.91 6.43
N VAL A 73 15.83 5.35 5.31
CA VAL A 73 16.56 4.30 4.59
C VAL A 73 17.84 4.84 3.95
N GLU A 74 17.83 6.05 3.41
CA GLU A 74 19.02 6.70 2.86
C GLU A 74 20.07 6.96 3.97
N GLU A 75 19.65 7.41 5.16
CA GLU A 75 20.52 7.55 6.33
C GLU A 75 21.18 6.22 6.74
N ASP A 76 20.41 5.12 6.77
CA ASP A 76 20.92 3.79 7.11
C ASP A 76 21.93 3.28 6.06
N VAL A 77 21.66 3.52 4.77
CA VAL A 77 22.57 3.16 3.67
C VAL A 77 23.86 3.97 3.77
N ASP A 78 23.76 5.28 3.96
CA ASP A 78 24.93 6.16 4.11
C ASP A 78 25.77 5.76 5.32
N TRP A 79 25.13 5.40 6.44
CA TRP A 79 25.85 4.86 7.60
C TRP A 79 26.63 3.59 7.22
N GLY A 80 26.00 2.64 6.53
CA GLY A 80 26.66 1.40 6.11
C GLY A 80 27.80 1.59 5.11
N LEU A 81 27.72 2.60 4.24
CA LEU A 81 28.76 2.91 3.25
C LEU A 81 29.95 3.67 3.84
N ASN A 82 29.75 4.39 4.95
CA ASN A 82 30.77 5.23 5.59
C ASN A 82 31.29 4.68 6.94
N ALA A 83 30.91 3.44 7.32
CA ALA A 83 31.33 2.76 8.54
C ALA A 83 32.68 2.02 8.42
#